data_AF-A0A9E2UP95-F1
#
_entry.id   AF-A0A9E2UP95-F1
#
_cell.length_a   1.000
_cell.length_b   1.000
_cell.length_c   1.000
_cell.angle_alpha   90.00
_cell.angle_beta   90.00
_cell.angle_gamma   90.00
#
_symmetry.space_group_name_H-M   'P 1'
#
loop_
_entity.id
_entity.type
_entity.pdbx_description
1 polymer ?
#
loop_
_entity_poly.entity_id
_entity_poly.type
_entity_poly.pdbx_seq_one_letter_code
_entity_poly.pdbx_strand_id
1 'polypeptide(L)' 'MIGQKIEYFQILKQRLEMYLEAMKEQPNAPEPAVIMGPEFARTCGNVEDVFTIMAGSRMFKSTVGSVKNYFEKIQML' A
#
# COMPACT_ATOMS: atom_id res chain seq x y z
N MET A 1 2.05 -4.83 26.56
CA MET A 1 0.85 -5.49 26.01
C MET A 1 1.25 -6.87 25.50
N ILE A 2 1.23 -7.89 26.34
CA ILE A 2 1.39 -9.30 25.94
C ILE A 2 0.11 -9.99 26.40
N GLY A 3 -0.61 -10.63 25.47
CA GLY A 3 -1.89 -11.32 25.77
C GLY A 3 -3.15 -10.70 25.16
N GLN A 4 -3.06 -9.63 24.35
CA GLN A 4 -4.20 -9.19 23.55
C GLN A 4 -4.34 -10.10 22.32
N LYS A 5 -5.55 -10.62 22.10
CA LYS A 5 -5.89 -11.32 20.86
C LYS A 5 -5.90 -10.30 19.72
N ILE A 6 -4.85 -10.33 18.89
CA ILE A 6 -4.75 -9.50 17.70
C ILE A 6 -5.44 -10.26 16.56
N GLU A 7 -6.54 -9.70 16.05
CA GLU A 7 -7.22 -10.18 14.84
C GLU A 7 -6.40 -9.74 13.60
N TYR A 8 -5.21 -10.31 13.45
CA TYR A 8 -4.20 -9.86 12.49
C TYR A 8 -4.71 -9.82 11.04
N PHE A 9 -5.40 -10.88 10.60
CA PHE A 9 -5.98 -10.94 9.26
C PHE A 9 -7.06 -9.89 9.03
N GLN A 10 -7.83 -9.55 10.06
CA GLN A 10 -8.84 -8.49 9.97
C GLN A 10 -8.17 -7.12 9.77
N ILE A 11 -7.07 -6.86 10.48
CA ILE A 11 -6.28 -5.62 10.32
C ILE A 11 -5.69 -5.55 8.90
N LEU A 12 -5.15 -6.66 8.38
CA LEU A 12 -4.62 -6.70 7.02
C LEU A 12 -5.70 -6.42 5.98
N LYS A 13 -6.88 -7.04 6.14
CA LYS A 13 -8.04 -6.82 5.26
C LYS A 13 -8.48 -5.36 5.27
N GLN A 14 -8.66 -4.77 6.45
CA GLN A 14 -9.07 -3.37 6.59
C GLN A 14 -8.06 -2.41 5.96
N ARG A 15 -6.75 -2.68 6.13
CA ARG A 15 -5.70 -1.89 5.47
C ARG A 15 -5.76 -2.01 3.96
N LEU A 16 -5.97 -3.21 3.42
CA LEU A 16 -6.13 -3.41 1.98
C LEU A 16 -7.36 -2.66 1.45
N GLU A 17 -8.51 -2.79 2.12
CA GLU A 17 -9.75 -2.11 1.75
C GLU A 17 -9.57 -0.59 1.72
N MET A 18 -8.91 0.00 2.73
CA MET A 18 -8.57 1.42 2.75
C MET A 18 -7.81 1.86 1.48
N TYR A 19 -6.76 1.15 1.10
CA TYR A 19 -5.98 1.50 -0.08
C TYR A 19 -6.79 1.34 -1.38
N LEU A 20 -7.65 0.31 -1.46
CA LEU A 20 -8.53 0.11 -2.61
C LEU A 20 -9.54 1.25 -2.76
N GLU A 21 -10.16 1.70 -1.67
CA GLU A 21 -11.07 2.84 -1.70
C GLU A 21 -10.36 4.14 -2.10
N ALA A 22 -9.17 4.41 -1.53
CA ALA A 22 -8.39 5.59 -1.90
C ALA A 22 -8.01 5.61 -3.40
N MET A 23 -7.74 4.44 -3.99
CA MET A 23 -7.49 4.33 -5.43
C MET A 23 -8.76 4.58 -6.27
N LYS A 24 -9.93 4.12 -5.80
CA LYS A 24 -11.21 4.35 -6.50
C LYS A 24 -11.60 5.83 -6.53
N GLU A 25 -11.26 6.59 -5.48
CA GLU A 25 -11.54 8.02 -5.40
C GLU A 25 -10.70 8.87 -6.37
N GLN A 26 -9.59 8.32 -6.88
CA GLN A 26 -8.65 9.03 -7.76
C GLN A 26 -8.37 8.25 -9.05
N PRO A 27 -9.38 8.01 -9.89
CA PRO A 27 -9.26 7.16 -11.08
C PRO A 27 -8.31 7.72 -12.15
N ASN A 28 -8.04 9.03 -12.11
CA ASN A 28 -7.18 9.72 -13.07
C ASN A 28 -5.74 9.91 -12.55
N ALA A 29 -5.38 9.28 -11.42
CA ALA A 29 -4.02 9.35 -10.91
C ALA A 29 -3.04 8.73 -11.92
N PRO A 30 -1.88 9.36 -12.18
CA PRO A 30 -0.93 8.90 -13.20
C PRO A 30 -0.33 7.51 -12.89
N GLU A 31 -0.24 7.15 -11.61
CA GLU A 31 0.13 5.82 -11.16
C GLU A 31 -0.41 5.58 -9.75
N PRO A 32 -0.68 4.34 -9.30
CA PRO A 32 -1.21 4.09 -7.96
C PRO A 32 -0.27 4.56 -6.84
N ALA A 33 1.04 4.59 -7.08
CA ALA A 33 2.04 4.97 -6.07
C ALA A 33 1.91 6.40 -5.54
N VAL A 34 1.30 7.32 -6.32
CA VAL A 34 1.02 8.70 -5.88
C VAL A 34 -0.09 8.77 -4.84
N ILE A 35 -0.95 7.74 -4.78
CA ILE A 35 -2.03 7.59 -3.79
C ILE A 35 -1.50 6.81 -2.57
N MET A 36 -0.76 5.73 -2.83
CA MET A 36 -0.30 4.81 -1.78
C MET A 36 0.66 5.46 -0.78
N GLY A 37 1.53 6.37 -1.22
CA GLY A 37 2.47 7.07 -0.34
C GLY A 37 1.78 7.92 0.73
N PRO A 38 0.93 8.88 0.34
CA PRO A 38 0.15 9.70 1.28
C PRO A 38 -0.74 8.88 2.23
N GLU A 39 -1.43 7.86 1.73
CA GLU A 39 -2.30 7.03 2.59
C GLU A 39 -1.52 6.15 3.56
N PHE A 40 -0.33 5.68 3.17
CA PHE A 40 0.61 5.04 4.10
C PHE A 40 1.05 6.01 5.19
N ALA A 41 1.45 7.23 4.82
CA ALA A 41 1.88 8.25 5.78
C ALA A 41 0.77 8.64 6.76
N ARG A 42 -0.47 8.75 6.27
CA ARG A 42 -1.67 8.95 7.09
C ARG A 42 -1.88 7.81 8.08
N THR A 43 -1.77 6.56 7.63
CA THR A 43 -1.90 5.37 8.50
C THR A 43 -0.80 5.32 9.57
N CYS A 44 0.40 5.83 9.26
CA CYS A 44 1.51 5.97 10.20
C CYS A 44 1.37 7.15 11.17
N GLY A 45 0.39 8.05 10.98
CA GLY A 45 0.24 9.27 11.77
C GLY A 45 1.19 10.41 11.39
N ASN A 46 1.89 10.29 10.25
CA ASN A 46 2.95 11.20 9.80
C ASN A 46 2.63 11.78 8.42
N VAL A 47 1.42 12.33 8.24
CA VAL A 47 0.89 12.78 6.94
C VAL A 47 1.81 13.75 6.21
N GLU A 48 2.45 14.66 6.94
CA GLU A 48 3.30 15.73 6.37
C GLU A 48 4.78 15.33 6.24
N ASP A 49 5.16 14.13 6.68
CA ASP A 49 6.54 13.67 6.55
C ASP A 49 6.80 13.07 5.16
N VAL A 50 7.50 13.84 4.34
CA VAL A 50 7.90 13.45 2.97
C VAL A 50 8.66 12.12 2.95
N PHE A 51 9.46 11.82 3.98
CA PHE A 51 10.21 10.56 4.02
C PHE A 51 9.28 9.37 4.24
N THR A 52 8.29 9.51 5.11
CA THR A 52 7.25 8.49 5.30
C THR A 52 6.43 8.28 4.02
N ILE A 53 6.05 9.35 3.33
CA ILE A 53 5.34 9.26 2.03
C ILE A 53 6.18 8.48 1.01
N MET A 54 7.45 8.87 0.84
CA MET A 54 8.37 8.24 -0.12
C MET A 54 8.60 6.76 0.21
N ALA A 55 8.72 6.41 1.50
CA ALA A 55 8.86 5.03 1.94
C ALA A 55 7.64 4.20 1.52
N GLY A 56 6.42 4.71 1.76
CA GLY A 56 5.17 4.07 1.34
C GLY A 56 5.09 3.87 -0.18
N SER A 57 5.37 4.92 -0.95
CA SER A 57 5.37 4.83 -2.43
C SER A 57 6.41 3.82 -2.93
N ARG A 58 7.63 3.81 -2.36
CA ARG A 58 8.70 2.88 -2.78
C ARG A 58 8.35 1.44 -2.43
N MET A 59 7.81 1.21 -1.23
CA MET A 59 7.35 -0.12 -0.79
C MET A 59 6.31 -0.67 -1.76
N PHE A 60 5.31 0.13 -2.12
CA PHE A 60 4.28 -0.28 -3.07
C PHE A 60 4.86 -0.60 -4.45
N LYS A 61 5.64 0.31 -5.04
CA LYS A 61 6.28 0.10 -6.36
C LYS A 61 7.13 -1.17 -6.40
N SER A 62 7.93 -1.39 -5.37
CA SER A 62 8.83 -2.56 -5.31
C SER A 62 8.06 -3.87 -5.19
N THR A 63 6.94 -3.86 -4.46
CA THR A 63 6.08 -5.03 -4.28
C THR A 63 5.36 -5.38 -5.58
N VAL A 64 4.70 -4.41 -6.22
CA VAL A 64 4.03 -4.62 -7.51
C VAL A 64 5.02 -5.02 -8.60
N GLY A 65 6.20 -4.39 -8.63
CA GLY A 65 7.27 -4.76 -9.55
C GLY A 65 7.74 -6.20 -9.37
N SER A 66 7.86 -6.67 -8.11
CA SER A 66 8.24 -8.06 -7.82
C SER A 66 7.16 -9.06 -8.27
N VAL A 67 5.89 -8.74 -8.07
CA VAL A 67 4.76 -9.57 -8.54
C VAL A 67 4.72 -9.62 -10.07
N LYS A 68 4.88 -8.47 -10.73
CA LYS A 68 4.98 -8.39 -12.20
C LYS A 68 6.13 -9.27 -12.72
N ASN A 69 7.33 -9.10 -12.16
CA ASN A 69 8.50 -9.90 -12.54
C ASN A 69 8.27 -11.40 -12.33
N TYR A 70 7.53 -11.78 -11.28
CA TYR A 70 7.17 -13.18 -11.05
C TYR A 70 6.26 -13.70 -12.16
N PHE A 71 5.21 -12.95 -12.52
CA PHE A 71 4.29 -13.36 -13.59
C PHE A 71 4.94 -13.44 -14.96
N GLU A 72 5.82 -12.50 -15.30
CA GLU A 72 6.61 -12.53 -16.53
C GLU A 72 7.48 -13.81 -16.59
N LYS A 73 8.10 -14.21 -15.47
CA LYS A 73 8.93 -15.43 -15.41
C LYS A 73 8.13 -16.72 -15.59
N ILE A 74 6.87 -16.75 -15.17
CA ILE A 74 6.00 -17.91 -15.33
C ILE A 74 5.10 -17.85 -16.58
N GLN A 75 5.37 -16.92 -17.50
CA GLN A 75 4.64 -16.73 -18.77
C GLN A 75 3.13 -16.48 -18.58
N MET A 76 2.74 -15.85 -17.47
CA MET A 76 1.35 -15.46 -17.19
C MET A 76 1.09 -13.96 -17.43
N LEU A 77 2.11 -13.22 -17.86
CA LEU A 77 2.08 -11.82 -18.31
C LEU A 77 3.07 -11.63 -19.45
#